data_AF-A0A4Y9G016-F1
#
_entry.id   AF-A0A4Y9G016-F1
#
_cell.length_a   1.000
_cell.length_b   1.000
_cell.length_c   1.000
_cell.angle_alpha   90.00
_cell.angle_beta   90.00
_cell.angle_gamma   90.00
#
_symmetry.space_group_name_H-M   'P 1'
#
loop_
_entity.id
_entity.type
_entity.pdbx_description
1 polymer ?
#
loop_
_entity_poly.entity_id
_entity_poly.type
_entity_poly.pdbx_seq_one_letter_code
_entity_poly.pdbx_strand_id
1 'polypeptide(L)'
;MPRRIARIAAALLALEALGILALAAWQVVALAGADTTDPVSAVALIVLTVVGAAAVGAFAAAVWAGRSWGRSGGIVTQLLLLAVALGAITGDYPHLGIALALAVPALGGLALLFLAAREAHAAEGTPTPEG
;
A
#
# COMPACT_ATOMS: atom_id res chain seq x y z
N MET A 1 6.35 14.57 17.53
CA MET A 1 5.33 13.49 17.47
C MET A 1 4.67 13.50 16.10
N PRO A 2 4.45 12.35 15.44
CA PRO A 2 3.76 12.32 14.15
C PRO A 2 2.34 12.89 14.29
N ARG A 3 1.97 13.80 13.38
CA ARG A 3 0.65 14.44 13.35
C ARG A 3 -0.44 13.37 13.13
N ARG A 4 -1.67 13.64 13.60
CA ARG A 4 -2.79 12.67 13.58
C ARG A 4 -2.98 12.04 12.20
N ILE A 5 -2.87 12.81 11.12
CA ILE A 5 -3.02 12.35 9.74
C ILE A 5 -1.96 11.30 9.38
N ALA A 6 -0.69 11.51 9.75
CA ALA A 6 0.38 10.56 9.47
C ALA A 6 0.17 9.21 10.18
N ARG A 7 -0.42 9.22 11.39
CA ARG A 7 -0.76 7.97 12.09
C ARG A 7 -1.87 7.21 11.40
N ILE A 8 -2.90 7.91 10.92
CA ILE A 8 -4.01 7.29 10.18
C ILE A 8 -3.50 6.72 8.85
N ALA A 9 -2.66 7.48 8.12
CA ALA A 9 -2.03 7.01 6.89
C ALA A 9 -1.17 5.75 7.12
N ALA A 10 -0.36 5.75 8.18
CA ALA A 10 0.46 4.59 8.54
C ALA A 10 -0.39 3.37 8.95
N ALA A 11 -1.49 3.59 9.69
CA ALA A 11 -2.40 2.52 10.06
C ALA A 11 -3.10 1.90 8.84
N LEU A 12 -3.50 2.73 7.86
CA LEU A 12 -4.10 2.25 6.63
C LEU A 12 -3.10 1.46 5.78
N LEU A 13 -1.86 1.96 5.60
CA LEU A 13 -0.78 1.21 4.93
C LEU A 13 -0.49 -0.12 5.63
N ALA A 14 -0.51 -0.15 6.96
CA ALA A 14 -0.33 -1.40 7.71
C ALA A 14 -1.48 -2.37 7.44
N LEU A 15 -2.73 -1.87 7.34
CA LEU A 15 -3.88 -2.70 6.97
C LEU A 15 -3.77 -3.25 5.55
N GLU A 16 -3.29 -2.45 4.60
CA GLU A 16 -3.02 -2.92 3.23
C GLU A 16 -1.95 -4.02 3.22
N ALA A 17 -0.85 -3.84 3.96
CA ALA A 17 0.18 -4.87 4.10
C ALA A 17 -0.40 -6.17 4.68
N LEU A 18 -1.30 -6.09 5.66
CA LEU A 18 -2.01 -7.25 6.19
C LEU A 18 -2.93 -7.89 5.14
N GLY A 19 -3.61 -7.09 4.31
CA GLY A 19 -4.39 -7.59 3.19
C GLY A 19 -3.55 -8.36 2.18
N ILE A 20 -2.35 -7.86 1.85
CA ILE A 20 -1.41 -8.54 0.96
C ILE A 20 -0.87 -9.83 1.61
N LEU A 21 -0.61 -9.84 2.91
CA LEU A 21 -0.24 -11.07 3.64
C LEU A 21 -1.38 -12.10 3.67
N ALA A 22 -2.63 -11.67 3.84
CA ALA A 22 -3.78 -12.55 3.76
C ALA A 22 -3.90 -13.19 2.36
N LEU A 23 -3.65 -12.42 1.31
CA LEU A 23 -3.56 -12.93 -0.06
C LEU A 23 -2.41 -13.94 -0.22
N ALA A 24 -1.24 -13.68 0.35
CA ALA A 24 -0.12 -14.63 0.34
C ALA A 24 -0.48 -15.94 1.07
N ALA A 25 -1.13 -15.85 2.23
CA ALA A 25 -1.61 -17.03 2.96
C ALA A 25 -2.63 -17.83 2.12
N TRP A 26 -3.52 -17.14 1.42
CA TRP A 26 -4.46 -17.77 0.49
C TRP A 26 -3.73 -18.51 -0.65
N GLN A 27 -2.72 -17.89 -1.26
CA GLN A 27 -1.91 -18.52 -2.32
C GLN A 27 -1.20 -19.78 -1.82
N VAL A 28 -0.72 -19.81 -0.57
CA VAL A 28 -0.12 -21.00 0.05
C VAL A 28 -1.15 -22.12 0.21
N VAL A 29 -2.38 -21.80 0.65
CA VAL A 29 -3.47 -22.78 0.74
C VAL A 29 -3.83 -23.34 -0.64
N ALA A 30 -3.90 -22.48 -1.66
CA ALA A 30 -4.18 -22.89 -3.04
C ALA A 30 -3.07 -23.80 -3.61
N LEU A 31 -1.80 -23.52 -3.30
CA LEU A 31 -0.68 -24.37 -3.70
C LEU A 31 -0.75 -25.76 -3.02
N ALA A 32 -1.10 -25.79 -1.73
CA ALA A 32 -1.24 -27.04 -0.98
C ALA A 32 -2.45 -27.88 -1.44
N GLY A 33 -3.51 -27.25 -1.93
CA GLY A 33 -4.72 -27.92 -2.43
C GLY A 33 -4.58 -28.57 -3.81
N ALA A 34 -3.40 -28.48 -4.45
CA ALA A 34 -3.15 -28.91 -5.84
C ALA A 34 -4.03 -28.20 -6.90
N ASP A 35 -4.62 -27.04 -6.56
CA ASP A 35 -5.36 -26.17 -7.48
C ASP A 35 -4.43 -25.33 -8.37
N THR A 36 -3.15 -25.72 -8.48
CA THR A 36 -2.11 -24.98 -9.21
C THR A 36 -1.56 -25.83 -10.34
N THR A 37 -1.79 -25.37 -11.57
CA THR A 37 -1.33 -26.00 -12.81
C THR A 37 0.18 -25.90 -13.01
N ASP A 38 0.81 -24.85 -12.46
CA ASP A 38 2.26 -24.62 -12.48
C ASP A 38 2.77 -24.20 -11.08
N PRO A 39 3.42 -25.12 -10.34
CA PRO A 39 3.90 -24.85 -8.99
C PRO A 39 5.08 -23.87 -8.96
N VAL A 40 5.87 -23.77 -10.03
CA VAL A 40 7.03 -22.85 -10.07
C VAL A 40 6.53 -21.42 -10.13
N SER A 41 5.62 -21.13 -11.06
CA SER A 41 4.98 -19.82 -11.17
C SER A 41 4.21 -19.46 -9.89
N ALA A 42 3.55 -20.43 -9.26
CA ALA A 42 2.85 -20.21 -8.00
C ALA A 42 3.79 -19.78 -6.85
N VAL A 43 4.92 -20.47 -6.68
CA VAL A 43 5.92 -20.10 -5.66
C VAL A 43 6.51 -18.72 -5.93
N ALA A 44 6.82 -18.40 -7.20
CA ALA A 44 7.33 -17.08 -7.57
C ALA A 44 6.33 -15.97 -7.20
N LEU A 45 5.04 -16.19 -7.47
CA LEU A 45 3.96 -15.27 -7.13
C LEU A 45 3.80 -15.11 -5.60
N ILE A 46 3.89 -16.20 -4.84
CA ILE A 46 3.87 -16.14 -3.35
C ILE A 46 5.02 -15.29 -2.83
N VAL A 47 6.25 -15.56 -3.29
CA VAL A 47 7.44 -14.80 -2.86
C VAL A 47 7.30 -13.33 -3.21
N LEU A 48 6.88 -13.01 -4.44
CA LEU A 48 6.66 -11.62 -4.86
C LEU A 48 5.58 -10.93 -4.01
N THR A 49 4.51 -11.65 -3.66
CA THR A 49 3.41 -11.13 -2.83
C THR A 49 3.91 -10.84 -1.41
N VAL A 50 4.70 -11.74 -0.81
CA VAL A 50 5.32 -11.54 0.51
C VAL A 50 6.29 -10.35 0.50
N VAL A 51 7.11 -10.22 -0.54
CA VAL A 51 8.02 -9.07 -0.71
C VAL A 51 7.23 -7.77 -0.83
N GLY A 52 6.13 -7.76 -1.59
CA GLY A 52 5.20 -6.64 -1.68
C GLY A 52 4.65 -6.25 -0.31
N ALA A 53 4.15 -7.22 0.47
CA ALA A 53 3.66 -6.97 1.82
C ALA A 53 4.74 -6.39 2.74
N ALA A 54 5.96 -6.94 2.69
CA ALA A 54 7.09 -6.44 3.48
C ALA A 54 7.45 -4.99 3.11
N ALA A 55 7.45 -4.66 1.81
CA ALA A 55 7.69 -3.30 1.34
C ALA A 55 6.62 -2.31 1.85
N VAL A 56 5.33 -2.65 1.72
CA VAL A 56 4.23 -1.81 2.21
C VAL A 56 4.28 -1.67 3.73
N GLY A 57 4.56 -2.74 4.46
CA GLY A 57 4.77 -2.71 5.91
C GLY A 57 5.95 -1.82 6.31
N ALA A 58 7.05 -1.83 5.55
CA ALA A 58 8.19 -0.95 5.77
C ALA A 58 7.83 0.52 5.54
N PHE A 59 7.02 0.83 4.52
CA PHE A 59 6.50 2.19 4.31
C PHE A 59 5.59 2.63 5.46
N ALA A 60 4.70 1.75 5.95
CA ALA A 60 3.87 2.04 7.12
C ALA A 60 4.72 2.41 8.35
N ALA A 61 5.74 1.61 8.65
CA ALA A 61 6.67 1.86 9.75
C ALA A 61 7.47 3.16 9.56
N ALA A 62 7.89 3.46 8.32
CA ALA A 62 8.58 4.69 7.99
C ALA A 62 7.69 5.93 8.16
N VAL A 63 6.43 5.88 7.71
CA VAL A 63 5.45 6.96 7.91
C VAL A 63 5.17 7.16 9.40
N TRP A 64 4.99 6.07 10.16
CA TRP A 64 4.79 6.14 11.62
C TRP A 64 5.96 6.82 12.33
N ALA A 65 7.18 6.55 11.88
CA ALA A 65 8.39 7.17 12.40
C ALA A 65 8.68 8.58 11.84
N GLY A 66 7.80 9.13 11.00
CA GLY A 66 7.94 10.48 10.44
C GLY A 66 8.94 10.61 9.28
N ARG A 67 9.47 9.51 8.76
CA ARG A 67 10.49 9.51 7.69
C ARG A 67 9.87 9.90 6.35
N SER A 68 10.56 10.73 5.58
CA SER A 68 10.08 11.26 4.28
C SER A 68 9.91 10.19 3.22
N TRP A 69 10.82 9.22 3.15
CA TRP A 69 10.76 8.12 2.17
C TRP A 69 9.55 7.20 2.35
N GLY A 70 9.00 7.12 3.57
CA GLY A 70 7.77 6.37 3.82
C GLY A 70 6.56 6.97 3.11
N ARG A 71 6.50 8.32 3.00
CA ARG A 71 5.38 9.02 2.35
C ARG A 71 5.42 8.84 0.84
N SER A 72 6.60 8.97 0.22
CA SER A 72 6.76 8.73 -1.22
C SER A 72 6.51 7.28 -1.59
N GLY A 73 7.05 6.33 -0.82
CA GLY A 73 6.80 4.90 -1.04
C GLY A 73 5.33 4.52 -0.86
N GLY A 74 4.66 5.09 0.14
CA GLY A 74 3.22 4.97 0.32
C GLY A 74 2.45 5.49 -0.89
N ILE A 75 2.73 6.70 -1.36
CA ILE A 75 2.04 7.29 -2.53
C ILE A 75 2.18 6.40 -3.77
N VAL A 76 3.40 5.91 -4.03
CA VAL A 76 3.65 4.97 -5.14
C VAL A 76 2.82 3.71 -4.98
N THR A 77 2.74 3.13 -3.78
CA THR A 77 1.92 1.96 -3.49
C THR A 77 0.44 2.20 -3.81
N GLN A 78 -0.09 3.36 -3.42
CA GLN A 78 -1.49 3.71 -3.72
C GLN A 78 -1.74 3.81 -5.23
N LEU A 79 -0.81 4.43 -5.98
CA LEU A 79 -0.91 4.51 -7.44
C LEU A 79 -0.83 3.12 -8.09
N LEU A 80 0.01 2.22 -7.58
CA LEU A 80 0.08 0.84 -8.04
C LEU A 80 -1.24 0.10 -7.74
N LEU A 81 -1.83 0.26 -6.56
CA LEU A 81 -3.15 -0.32 -6.25
C LEU A 81 -4.24 0.20 -7.18
N LEU A 82 -4.23 1.50 -7.51
CA LEU A 82 -5.19 2.07 -8.47
C LEU A 82 -4.97 1.52 -9.89
N ALA A 83 -3.72 1.33 -10.31
CA ALA A 83 -3.41 0.68 -11.58
C ALA A 83 -3.90 -0.77 -11.60
N VAL A 84 -3.73 -1.52 -10.51
CA VAL A 84 -4.26 -2.88 -10.37
C VAL A 84 -5.79 -2.88 -10.37
N ALA A 85 -6.43 -1.93 -9.67
CA ALA A 85 -7.88 -1.78 -9.65
C ALA A 85 -8.45 -1.49 -11.05
N LEU A 86 -7.78 -0.63 -11.83
CA LEU A 86 -8.15 -0.39 -13.22
C LEU A 86 -7.99 -1.66 -14.06
N GLY A 87 -6.88 -2.38 -13.89
CA GLY A 87 -6.65 -3.67 -14.54
C GLY A 87 -7.72 -4.71 -14.21
N ALA A 88 -8.25 -4.71 -12.98
CA ALA A 88 -9.35 -5.58 -12.57
C ALA A 88 -10.69 -5.23 -13.23
N ILE A 89 -10.83 -4.06 -13.86
CA ILE A 89 -12.00 -3.67 -14.66
C ILE A 89 -11.77 -3.91 -16.15
N THR A 90 -10.54 -3.73 -16.63
CA THR A 90 -10.22 -3.79 -18.08
C THR A 90 -9.62 -5.12 -18.54
N GLY A 91 -9.29 -6.03 -17.62
CA GLY A 91 -8.68 -7.33 -17.93
C GLY A 91 -9.67 -8.35 -18.50
N ASP A 92 -9.15 -9.51 -18.89
CA ASP A 92 -9.91 -10.60 -19.52
C ASP A 92 -11.05 -11.14 -18.65
N TYR A 93 -10.88 -11.06 -17.33
CA TYR A 93 -11.89 -11.43 -16.33
C TYR A 93 -12.18 -10.22 -15.43
N PRO A 94 -13.10 -9.34 -15.86
CA PRO A 94 -13.38 -8.12 -15.11
C PRO A 94 -14.17 -8.43 -13.83
N HIS A 95 -13.67 -7.92 -12.70
CA HIS A 95 -14.24 -8.09 -11.38
C HIS A 95 -14.39 -6.75 -10.68
N LEU A 96 -15.53 -6.08 -10.91
CA LEU A 96 -15.80 -4.76 -10.34
C LEU A 96 -15.72 -4.74 -8.81
N GLY A 97 -16.13 -5.82 -8.14
CA GLY A 97 -16.01 -5.93 -6.68
C GLY A 97 -14.57 -5.86 -6.19
N ILE A 98 -13.64 -6.54 -6.86
CA ILE A 98 -12.20 -6.50 -6.55
C ILE A 98 -11.65 -5.10 -6.85
N ALA A 99 -12.03 -4.53 -7.99
CA ALA A 99 -11.60 -3.20 -8.37
C ALA A 99 -12.00 -2.15 -7.33
N LEU A 100 -13.25 -2.18 -6.85
CA LEU A 100 -13.72 -1.27 -5.80
C LEU A 100 -13.02 -1.52 -4.47
N ALA A 101 -12.84 -2.79 -4.09
CA ALA A 101 -12.14 -3.17 -2.86
C ALA A 101 -10.68 -2.68 -2.82
N LEU A 102 -10.02 -2.57 -3.99
CA LEU A 102 -8.69 -2.00 -4.12
C LEU A 102 -8.71 -0.46 -4.22
N ALA A 103 -9.62 0.09 -5.01
CA ALA A 103 -9.66 1.53 -5.30
C ALA A 103 -10.05 2.37 -4.08
N VAL A 104 -11.00 1.91 -3.26
CA VAL A 104 -11.46 2.66 -2.08
C VAL A 104 -10.34 2.92 -1.08
N PRO A 105 -9.61 1.91 -0.56
CA PRO A 105 -8.48 2.17 0.33
C PRO A 105 -7.36 2.94 -0.38
N ALA A 106 -7.10 2.67 -1.66
CA ALA A 106 -6.05 3.35 -2.41
C ALA A 106 -6.30 4.86 -2.56
N LEU A 107 -7.54 5.28 -2.80
CA LEU A 107 -7.90 6.70 -2.84
C LEU A 107 -7.81 7.33 -1.45
N GLY A 108 -8.29 6.62 -0.42
CA GLY A 108 -8.23 7.07 0.97
C GLY A 108 -6.80 7.28 1.46
N GLY A 109 -5.92 6.31 1.23
CA GLY A 109 -4.53 6.38 1.64
C GLY A 109 -3.73 7.40 0.84
N LEU A 110 -4.00 7.52 -0.47
CA LEU A 110 -3.39 8.56 -1.30
C LEU A 110 -3.71 9.95 -0.75
N ALA A 111 -4.98 10.23 -0.44
CA ALA A 111 -5.41 11.50 0.13
C ALA A 111 -4.72 11.78 1.48
N LEU A 112 -4.70 10.79 2.39
CA LEU A 112 -4.06 10.92 3.70
C LEU A 112 -2.54 11.17 3.59
N LEU A 113 -1.86 10.47 2.68
CA LEU A 113 -0.42 10.63 2.48
C LEU A 113 -0.07 11.98 1.87
N PHE A 114 -0.87 12.48 0.92
CA PHE A 114 -0.71 13.84 0.39
C PHE A 114 -0.92 14.91 1.46
N LEU A 115 -1.95 14.76 2.30
CA LEU A 115 -2.20 15.68 3.41
C LEU A 115 -1.03 15.68 4.40
N ALA A 116 -0.52 14.49 4.77
CA ALA A 116 0.64 14.36 5.62
C ALA A 116 1.93 14.97 5.02
N ALA A 117 2.11 14.87 3.69
CA ALA A 117 3.23 15.48 2.99
C ALA A 117 3.13 17.02 2.97
N ARG A 118 1.94 17.56 2.69
CA ARG A 118 1.69 19.02 2.72
C ARG A 118 1.92 19.61 4.10
N GLU A 119 1.45 18.93 5.14
CA GLU A 119 1.66 19.32 6.53
C GLU A 119 3.15 19.42 6.91
N ALA A 120 3.98 18.51 6.41
CA ALA A 120 5.42 18.51 6.66
C ALA A 120 6.10 19.70 5.97
N HIS A 121 5.81 19.95 4.69
CA HIS A 121 6.37 21.09 3.97
C HIS A 121 5.96 22.44 4.56
N ALA A 122 4.71 22.59 5.01
CA ALA A 122 4.26 23.82 5.66
C ALA A 122 5.03 24.13 6.96
N ALA A 123 5.55 23.09 7.64
CA ALA A 123 6.36 23.26 8.84
C ALA A 123 7.83 23.64 8.54
N GLU A 124 8.33 23.32 7.34
CA GLU A 124 9.68 23.64 6.89
C GLU A 124 9.78 25.08 6.36
N GLY A 125 8.68 25.61 5.81
CA GLY A 125 8.65 26.92 5.13
C GLY A 125 8.42 28.16 6.01
N THR A 126 8.37 28.05 7.34
CA THR A 126 8.25 29.22 8.22
C THR A 126 9.58 29.95 8.34
N PRO A 127 9.75 31.18 7.78
CA PRO A 127 10.98 31.93 7.88
C PRO A 127 11.25 32.30 9.34
N THR A 128 12.46 32.05 9.83
CA THR A 128 12.94 32.66 11.07
C THR A 128 12.96 34.18 10.87
N PRO A 129 12.32 34.98 11.74
CA PRO A 129 12.47 36.43 11.67
C PRO A 129 13.93 36.77 11.98
N GLU A 130 14.71 37.09 10.95
CA GLU A 130 16.00 37.74 11.11
C GLU A 130 15.72 39.17 11.62
N GLY A 131 16.18 39.44 12.84
CA GLY A 131 16.14 40.75 13.49
C GLY A 131 17.30 41.63 13.09
#